data_AF-A0A382YTZ3-F1
#
_entry.id   AF-A0A382YTZ3-F1
#
_cell.length_a   1.000
_cell.length_b   1.000
_cell.length_c   1.000
_cell.angle_alpha   90.00
_cell.angle_beta   90.00
_cell.angle_gamma   90.00
#
_symmetry.space_group_name_H-M   'P 1'
#
loop_
_entity.id
_entity.type
_entity.pdbx_description
1 polymer ?
#
loop_
_entity_poly.entity_id
_entity_poly.type
_entity_poly.pdbx_seq_one_letter_code
_entity_poly.pdbx_strand_id
1 'polypeptide(L)'
;LAPAGAWVSIAADTHGWAAITGMLGGRTEFLWFPEVFFISFGVALWIAAFDINYAMMDQDVDREQGIRSFPAIYGQVATRNLSVALTIGWLLCFLLTGMHDFTESRRFRSSLGIPSVVLMSLVNIYVMTKGAQSVSESGEAMDRYQKVLFRASMLTGWVLLASLSYVDYFSDGLLD
;
A
#
# COMPACT_ATOMS: atom_id res chain seq x y z
N LEU A 1 -3.10 -0.64 -9.59
CA LEU A 1 -3.32 0.14 -10.84
C LEU A 1 -4.29 1.31 -10.69
N ALA A 2 -5.20 1.33 -9.72
CA ALA A 2 -6.19 2.40 -9.58
C ALA A 2 -5.63 3.84 -9.52
N PRO A 3 -4.60 4.19 -8.73
CA PRO A 3 -4.12 5.57 -8.66
C PRO A 3 -3.30 5.99 -9.90
N ALA A 4 -2.39 5.14 -10.39
CA ALA A 4 -1.62 5.40 -11.61
C ALA A 4 -2.53 5.54 -12.84
N GLY A 5 -3.50 4.64 -13.00
CA GLY A 5 -4.44 4.68 -14.14
C GLY A 5 -5.34 5.91 -14.10
N ALA A 6 -5.92 6.24 -12.94
CA ALA A 6 -6.73 7.44 -12.78
C ALA A 6 -5.94 8.71 -13.09
N TRP A 7 -4.70 8.82 -12.60
CA TRP A 7 -3.84 9.96 -12.88
C TRP A 7 -3.49 10.06 -14.37
N VAL A 8 -3.11 8.94 -15.01
CA VAL A 8 -2.79 8.92 -16.45
C VAL A 8 -3.99 9.38 -17.28
N SER A 9 -5.21 8.93 -16.96
CA SER A 9 -6.40 9.35 -17.69
C SER A 9 -6.65 10.86 -17.65
N ILE A 10 -6.39 11.50 -16.51
CA ILE A 10 -6.58 12.96 -16.34
C ILE A 10 -5.42 13.73 -16.99
N ALA A 11 -4.17 13.31 -16.72
CA ALA A 11 -2.98 14.03 -17.20
C ALA A 11 -2.76 13.86 -18.71
N ALA A 12 -3.15 12.71 -19.29
CA ALA A 12 -3.05 12.48 -20.73
C ALA A 12 -4.11 13.26 -21.52
N ASP A 13 -5.25 13.60 -20.91
CA ASP A 13 -6.26 14.47 -21.55
C ASP A 13 -5.70 15.87 -21.80
N THR A 14 -4.95 16.42 -20.84
CA THR A 14 -4.39 17.78 -20.93
C THR A 14 -3.03 17.83 -21.62
N HIS A 15 -2.14 16.86 -21.35
CA HIS A 15 -0.74 16.89 -21.80
C HIS A 15 -0.39 15.79 -22.82
N GLY A 16 -1.31 14.88 -23.15
CA GLY A 16 -1.07 13.78 -24.09
C GLY A 16 0.15 12.94 -23.71
N TRP A 17 0.96 12.58 -24.71
CA TRP A 17 2.21 11.83 -24.52
C TRP A 17 3.26 12.56 -23.66
N ALA A 18 3.18 13.88 -23.53
CA ALA A 18 4.08 14.66 -22.68
C ALA A 18 3.86 14.35 -21.19
N ALA A 19 2.65 13.91 -20.79
CA ALA A 19 2.35 13.52 -19.40
C ALA A 19 3.26 12.39 -18.89
N ILE A 20 3.56 11.42 -19.76
CA ILE A 20 4.37 10.24 -19.42
C ILE A 20 5.85 10.54 -19.62
N THR A 21 6.20 11.16 -20.75
CA THR A 21 7.59 11.38 -21.16
C THR A 21 8.25 12.57 -20.48
N GLY A 22 7.46 13.47 -19.90
CA GLY A 22 7.91 14.71 -19.28
C GLY A 22 8.42 15.75 -20.27
N MET A 23 8.19 15.58 -21.58
CA MET A 23 8.61 16.53 -22.61
C MET A 23 7.60 17.68 -22.73
N LEU A 24 7.60 18.62 -21.79
CA LEU A 24 6.76 19.82 -21.83
C LEU A 24 7.57 21.03 -22.30
N GLY A 25 7.18 21.63 -23.42
CA GLY A 25 7.70 22.94 -23.86
C GLY A 25 9.23 23.02 -24.05
N GLY A 26 9.88 21.92 -24.44
CA GLY A 26 11.34 21.86 -24.63
C GLY A 26 12.15 21.68 -23.33
N ARG A 27 11.49 21.41 -22.20
CA ARG A 27 12.10 21.04 -20.91
C ARG A 27 11.66 19.63 -20.51
N THR A 28 12.44 18.98 -19.64
CA THR A 28 12.11 17.68 -19.06
C THR A 28 11.54 17.88 -17.66
N GLU A 29 10.25 17.68 -17.50
CA GLU A 29 9.51 17.79 -16.24
C GLU A 29 8.57 16.59 -16.07
N PHE A 30 8.83 15.75 -15.07
CA PHE A 30 8.05 14.53 -14.84
C PHE A 30 6.87 14.80 -13.91
N LEU A 31 5.68 14.95 -14.48
CA LEU A 31 4.45 15.24 -13.72
C LEU A 31 4.05 14.09 -12.76
N TRP A 32 4.51 12.86 -13.01
CA TRP A 32 4.23 11.69 -12.18
C TRP A 32 5.27 11.46 -11.08
N PHE A 33 6.44 12.11 -11.14
CA PHE A 33 7.52 11.90 -10.18
C PHE A 33 7.70 13.13 -9.28
N PRO A 34 7.80 12.97 -7.96
CA PRO A 34 7.84 11.70 -7.22
C PRO A 34 6.50 11.23 -6.64
N GLU A 35 5.49 12.11 -6.53
CA GLU A 35 4.28 11.84 -5.74
C GLU A 35 3.45 10.67 -6.27
N VAL A 36 3.06 10.70 -7.55
CA VAL A 36 2.23 9.65 -8.17
C VAL A 36 2.97 8.32 -8.22
N PHE A 37 4.29 8.36 -8.44
CA PHE A 37 5.15 7.19 -8.41
C PHE A 37 5.11 6.49 -7.06
N PHE A 38 5.41 7.21 -5.96
CA PHE A 38 5.49 6.60 -4.64
C PHE A 38 4.11 6.13 -4.14
N ILE A 39 3.02 6.85 -4.43
CA ILE A 39 1.67 6.37 -4.12
C ILE A 39 1.38 5.07 -4.87
N SER A 40 1.63 5.04 -6.17
CA SER A 40 1.31 3.89 -7.02
C SER A 40 2.16 2.67 -6.66
N PHE A 41 3.45 2.89 -6.40
CA PHE A 41 4.37 1.84 -6.00
C PHE A 41 4.06 1.33 -4.59
N GLY A 42 3.73 2.22 -3.65
CA GLY A 42 3.27 1.84 -2.31
C GLY A 42 2.01 0.98 -2.36
N VAL A 43 1.00 1.36 -3.15
CA VAL A 43 -0.20 0.55 -3.35
C VAL A 43 0.12 -0.82 -3.98
N ALA A 44 1.05 -0.87 -4.94
CA ALA A 44 1.48 -2.15 -5.53
C ALA A 44 2.14 -3.07 -4.51
N LEU A 45 3.03 -2.54 -3.66
CA LEU A 45 3.67 -3.28 -2.58
C LEU A 45 2.66 -3.73 -1.52
N TRP A 46 1.66 -2.91 -1.21
CA TRP A 46 0.59 -3.28 -0.29
C TRP A 46 -0.27 -4.43 -0.85
N ILE A 47 -0.68 -4.37 -2.12
CA ILE A 47 -1.40 -5.47 -2.78
C ILE A 47 -0.54 -6.74 -2.80
N ALA A 48 0.76 -6.62 -3.11
CA ALA A 48 1.67 -7.77 -3.10
C ALA A 48 1.82 -8.38 -1.70
N ALA A 49 1.89 -7.54 -0.64
CA ALA A 49 1.92 -8.01 0.74
C ALA A 49 0.63 -8.75 1.09
N PHE A 50 -0.53 -8.28 0.63
CA PHE A 50 -1.80 -8.97 0.82
C PHE A 50 -1.84 -10.32 0.09
N ASP A 51 -1.48 -10.34 -1.19
CA ASP A 51 -1.53 -11.51 -2.07
C ASP A 51 -0.63 -12.65 -1.58
N ILE A 52 0.59 -12.33 -1.14
CA ILE A 52 1.53 -13.35 -0.68
C ILE A 52 1.10 -14.02 0.63
N ASN A 53 0.39 -13.29 1.51
CA ASN A 53 -0.16 -13.86 2.73
C ASN A 53 -1.37 -14.76 2.45
N TYR A 54 -2.10 -14.51 1.35
CA TYR A 54 -3.15 -15.42 0.89
C TYR A 54 -2.57 -16.68 0.26
N ALA A 55 -1.53 -16.56 -0.57
CA ALA A 55 -0.84 -17.71 -1.13
C ALA A 55 -0.26 -18.65 -0.05
N MET A 56 0.08 -18.13 1.13
CA MET A 56 0.54 -18.95 2.26
C MET A 56 -0.51 -19.97 2.71
N MET A 57 -1.79 -19.69 2.49
CA MET A 57 -2.91 -20.55 2.91
C MET A 57 -3.05 -21.78 2.01
N ASP A 58 -2.72 -21.63 0.73
CA ASP A 58 -2.80 -22.70 -0.27
C ASP A 58 -1.50 -23.53 -0.36
N GLN A 59 -0.53 -23.29 0.53
CA GLN A 59 0.80 -23.89 0.48
C GLN A 59 0.79 -25.43 0.41
N ASP A 60 -0.06 -26.10 1.21
CA ASP A 60 -0.06 -27.55 1.28
C ASP A 60 -0.72 -28.17 0.04
N VAL A 61 -1.81 -27.57 -0.44
CA VAL A 61 -2.47 -27.94 -1.70
C VAL A 61 -1.54 -27.69 -2.90
N ASP A 62 -0.85 -26.55 -2.92
CA ASP A 62 0.11 -26.20 -3.96
C ASP A 62 1.25 -27.22 -4.02
N ARG A 63 1.74 -27.70 -2.86
CA ARG A 63 2.76 -28.75 -2.81
C ARG A 63 2.25 -30.09 -3.33
N GLU A 64 1.03 -30.48 -2.94
CA GLU A 64 0.40 -31.71 -3.42
C GLU A 64 0.15 -31.69 -4.93
N GLN A 65 -0.22 -30.53 -5.48
CA GLN A 65 -0.48 -30.33 -6.91
C GLN A 65 0.76 -30.00 -7.75
N GLY A 66 1.94 -29.85 -7.11
CA GLY A 66 3.19 -29.49 -7.80
C GLY A 66 3.23 -28.03 -8.30
N ILE A 67 2.38 -27.16 -7.78
CA ILE A 67 2.35 -25.73 -8.07
C ILE A 67 3.52 -25.05 -7.35
N ARG A 68 4.31 -24.29 -8.11
CA ARG A 68 5.53 -23.62 -7.63
C ARG A 68 5.23 -22.21 -7.08
N SER A 69 4.33 -22.11 -6.09
CA SER A 69 4.06 -20.85 -5.40
C SER A 69 5.22 -20.47 -4.46
N PHE A 70 5.40 -19.17 -4.18
CA PHE A 70 6.45 -18.69 -3.28
C PHE A 70 6.47 -19.41 -1.92
N PRO A 71 5.34 -19.57 -1.20
CA PRO A 71 5.31 -20.31 0.05
C PRO A 71 5.55 -21.82 -0.12
N ALA A 72 5.10 -22.43 -1.23
CA ALA A 72 5.37 -23.84 -1.48
C ALA A 72 6.88 -24.14 -1.59
N ILE A 73 7.64 -23.24 -2.24
CA ILE A 73 9.09 -23.36 -2.46
C ILE A 73 9.90 -22.93 -1.23
N TYR A 74 9.65 -21.74 -0.69
CA TYR A 74 10.50 -21.10 0.33
C TYR A 74 9.98 -21.28 1.77
N GLY A 75 8.75 -21.80 1.92
CA GLY A 75 8.13 -22.06 3.21
C GLY A 75 7.59 -20.83 3.92
N GLN A 76 7.01 -21.09 5.10
CA GLN A 76 6.26 -20.10 5.86
C GLN A 76 7.14 -18.94 6.39
N VAL A 77 8.37 -19.24 6.83
CA VAL A 77 9.28 -18.24 7.41
C VAL A 77 9.72 -17.21 6.37
N ALA A 78 10.15 -17.66 5.18
CA ALA A 78 10.54 -16.77 4.09
C ALA A 78 9.37 -15.92 3.60
N THR A 79 8.19 -16.54 3.49
CA THR A 79 6.96 -15.85 3.09
C THR A 79 6.58 -14.76 4.09
N ARG A 80 6.65 -15.05 5.40
CA ARG A 80 6.44 -14.04 6.45
C ARG A 80 7.43 -12.89 6.36
N ASN A 81 8.72 -13.18 6.19
CA ASN A 81 9.74 -12.14 6.07
C ASN A 81 9.50 -11.25 4.85
N LEU A 82 9.08 -11.84 3.72
CA LEU A 82 8.73 -11.10 2.52
C LEU A 82 7.47 -10.24 2.74
N SER A 83 6.41 -10.76 3.38
CA SER A 83 5.22 -9.98 3.75
C SER A 83 5.57 -8.74 4.58
N VAL A 84 6.45 -8.90 5.58
CA VAL A 84 6.92 -7.79 6.42
C VAL A 84 7.77 -6.81 5.60
N ALA A 85 8.67 -7.30 4.75
CA ALA A 85 9.50 -6.44 3.89
C ALA A 85 8.65 -5.62 2.92
N LEU A 86 7.64 -6.23 2.29
CA LEU A 86 6.67 -5.54 1.43
C LEU A 86 5.86 -4.51 2.23
N THR A 87 5.52 -4.83 3.48
CA THR A 87 4.80 -3.91 4.37
C THR A 87 5.61 -2.67 4.73
N ILE A 88 6.89 -2.88 5.07
CA ILE A 88 7.84 -1.78 5.29
C ILE A 88 8.04 -0.99 3.98
N GLY A 89 8.08 -1.68 2.84
CA GLY A 89 8.22 -1.05 1.54
C GLY A 89 7.08 -0.08 1.23
N TRP A 90 5.81 -0.49 1.39
CA TRP A 90 4.70 0.43 1.16
C TRP A 90 4.61 1.53 2.21
N LEU A 91 4.96 1.26 3.48
CA LEU A 91 5.10 2.28 4.52
C LEU A 91 6.07 3.38 4.08
N LEU A 92 7.28 3.00 3.65
CA LEU A 92 8.30 3.95 3.18
C LEU A 92 7.79 4.76 1.98
N CYS A 93 7.11 4.13 1.03
CA CYS A 93 6.55 4.82 -0.13
C CYS A 93 5.52 5.89 0.28
N PHE A 94 4.61 5.57 1.20
CA PHE A 94 3.61 6.54 1.67
C PHE A 94 4.24 7.64 2.54
N LEU A 95 5.28 7.34 3.31
CA LEU A 95 6.04 8.37 4.03
C LEU A 95 6.78 9.32 3.07
N LEU A 96 7.46 8.78 2.05
CA LEU A 96 8.16 9.58 1.04
C LEU A 96 7.20 10.47 0.24
N THR A 97 5.98 10.00 0.01
CA THR A 97 4.90 10.82 -0.58
C THR A 97 4.60 12.03 0.30
N GLY A 98 4.43 11.84 1.61
CA GLY A 98 4.12 12.94 2.54
C GLY A 98 5.29 13.89 2.83
N MET A 99 6.53 13.43 2.66
CA MET A 99 7.73 14.23 2.94
C MET A 99 8.08 15.25 1.85
N HIS A 100 7.63 15.07 0.60
CA HIS A 100 8.05 15.94 -0.51
C HIS A 100 7.20 17.22 -0.68
N ASP A 101 6.24 17.46 0.23
CA ASP A 101 5.28 18.56 0.20
C ASP A 101 5.80 19.85 0.90
N PHE A 102 7.11 20.13 0.80
CA PHE A 102 7.80 21.27 1.44
C PHE A 102 7.59 22.62 0.71
N THR A 103 6.35 22.94 0.31
CA THR A 103 5.99 24.27 -0.21
C THR A 103 4.78 24.84 0.52
N GLU A 104 5.06 25.54 1.62
CA GLU A 104 4.34 26.64 2.31
C GLU A 104 2.81 26.66 2.55
N SER A 105 1.94 25.87 1.88
CA SER A 105 0.47 25.98 2.09
C SER A 105 -0.26 24.67 2.46
N ARG A 106 0.46 23.62 2.89
CA ARG A 106 -0.15 22.31 3.26
C ARG A 106 0.41 21.68 4.55
N ARG A 107 0.98 22.50 5.45
CA ARG A 107 1.57 22.04 6.73
C ARG A 107 0.57 21.26 7.61
N PHE A 108 -0.74 21.42 7.39
CA PHE A 108 -1.81 20.71 8.11
C PHE A 108 -2.06 19.27 7.60
N ARG A 109 -1.70 18.95 6.35
CA ARG A 109 -1.89 17.61 5.72
C ARG A 109 -1.03 16.51 6.32
N SER A 110 0.08 16.90 6.94
CA SER A 110 1.05 15.97 7.52
C SER A 110 0.70 15.50 8.94
N SER A 111 -0.20 16.17 9.68
CA SER A 111 -0.41 15.86 11.10
C SER A 111 -1.06 14.49 11.34
N LEU A 112 -2.06 14.12 10.52
CA LEU A 112 -2.81 12.87 10.70
C LEU A 112 -2.48 11.80 9.65
N GLY A 113 -1.93 12.17 8.50
CA GLY A 113 -1.54 11.22 7.45
C GLY A 113 -0.38 10.31 7.89
N ILE A 114 0.69 10.90 8.41
CA ILE A 114 1.88 10.13 8.84
C ILE A 114 1.54 9.16 10.00
N PRO A 115 0.88 9.60 11.09
CA PRO A 115 0.46 8.68 12.15
C PRO A 115 -0.47 7.57 11.67
N SER A 116 -1.40 7.87 10.77
CA SER A 116 -2.32 6.87 10.19
C SER A 116 -1.57 5.80 9.40
N VAL A 117 -0.63 6.19 8.54
CA VAL A 117 0.21 5.27 7.77
C VAL A 117 1.05 4.38 8.70
N VAL A 118 1.71 4.99 9.68
CA VAL A 118 2.53 4.25 10.66
C VAL A 118 1.67 3.28 11.46
N LEU A 119 0.55 3.75 12.03
CA LEU A 119 -0.37 2.93 12.82
C LEU A 119 -0.87 1.73 12.01
N MET A 120 -1.34 1.95 10.78
CA MET A 120 -1.88 0.88 9.95
C MET A 120 -0.80 -0.09 9.46
N SER A 121 0.42 0.39 9.22
CA SER A 121 1.55 -0.49 8.90
C SER A 121 1.86 -1.44 10.06
N LEU A 122 1.85 -0.94 11.30
CA LEU A 122 2.05 -1.73 12.51
C LEU A 122 0.92 -2.74 12.71
N VAL A 123 -0.33 -2.35 12.47
CA VAL A 123 -1.49 -3.27 12.52
C VAL A 123 -1.34 -4.40 11.50
N ASN A 124 -0.95 -4.10 10.25
CA ASN A 124 -0.74 -5.13 9.23
C ASN A 124 0.41 -6.07 9.60
N ILE A 125 1.55 -5.55 10.04
CA ILE A 125 2.69 -6.37 10.50
C ILE A 125 2.25 -7.25 11.68
N TYR A 126 1.51 -6.70 12.65
CA TYR A 126 1.01 -7.44 13.79
C TYR A 126 0.09 -8.59 13.36
N VAL A 127 -0.88 -8.33 12.48
CA VAL A 127 -1.81 -9.34 11.98
C VAL A 127 -1.08 -10.43 11.19
N MET A 128 -0.14 -10.06 10.31
CA MET A 128 0.64 -11.02 9.51
C MET A 128 1.53 -11.90 10.39
N THR A 129 2.18 -11.31 11.41
CA THR A 129 3.10 -12.04 12.29
C THR A 129 2.39 -12.96 13.28
N LYS A 130 1.24 -12.54 13.82
CA LYS A 130 0.39 -13.37 14.70
C LYS A 130 -0.33 -14.46 13.92
N GLY A 131 -0.85 -14.12 12.75
CA GLY A 131 -1.53 -15.05 11.86
C GLY A 131 -0.64 -16.21 11.43
N ALA A 132 0.61 -15.91 11.04
CA ALA A 132 1.58 -16.94 10.68
C ALA A 132 1.84 -17.96 11.81
N GLN A 133 1.68 -17.60 13.08
CA GLN A 133 1.81 -18.54 14.21
C GLN A 133 0.56 -19.41 14.38
N SER A 134 -0.64 -18.86 14.17
CA SER A 134 -1.91 -19.61 14.32
C SER A 134 -2.22 -20.56 13.16
N VAL A 135 -1.61 -20.34 11.99
CA VAL A 135 -1.79 -21.18 10.80
C VAL A 135 -1.38 -22.65 11.03
N SER A 136 -0.49 -22.92 11.98
CA SER A 136 0.00 -24.27 12.25
C SER A 136 -0.96 -25.15 13.08
N GLU A 137 -2.09 -24.61 13.57
CA GLU A 137 -2.89 -25.29 14.60
C GLU A 137 -4.21 -25.93 14.10
N SER A 138 -4.91 -25.34 13.13
CA SER A 138 -6.16 -25.91 12.56
C SER A 138 -6.69 -25.15 11.34
N GLY A 139 -7.51 -25.79 10.51
CA GLY A 139 -8.20 -25.14 9.38
C GLY A 139 -9.16 -24.00 9.81
N GLU A 140 -9.74 -24.06 11.01
CA GLU A 140 -10.56 -22.97 11.54
C GLU A 140 -9.74 -21.72 11.92
N ALA A 141 -8.50 -21.91 12.39
CA ALA A 141 -7.58 -20.82 12.67
C ALA A 141 -7.16 -20.09 11.38
N MET A 142 -7.06 -20.82 10.27
CA MET A 142 -6.75 -20.28 8.94
C MET A 142 -7.86 -19.34 8.43
N ASP A 143 -9.12 -19.80 8.42
CA ASP A 143 -10.26 -18.98 7.96
C ASP A 143 -10.39 -17.69 8.80
N ARG A 144 -10.15 -17.79 10.12
CA ARG A 144 -10.12 -16.63 11.00
C ARG A 144 -8.99 -15.67 10.65
N TYR A 145 -7.79 -16.18 10.39
CA TYR A 145 -6.66 -15.37 9.97
C TYR A 145 -6.98 -14.60 8.68
N GLN A 146 -7.56 -15.27 7.67
CA GLN A 146 -7.96 -14.66 6.40
C GLN A 146 -8.93 -13.50 6.60
N LYS A 147 -9.97 -13.70 7.42
CA LYS A 147 -10.94 -12.65 7.74
C LYS A 147 -10.30 -11.46 8.45
N VAL A 148 -9.37 -11.71 9.38
CA VAL A 148 -8.67 -10.64 10.12
C VAL A 148 -7.72 -9.89 9.20
N LEU A 149 -6.93 -10.58 8.37
CA LEU A 149 -6.02 -9.98 7.39
C LEU A 149 -6.77 -9.11 6.38
N PHE A 150 -7.87 -9.63 5.83
CA PHE A 150 -8.74 -8.90 4.92
C PHE A 150 -9.31 -7.64 5.55
N ARG A 151 -9.87 -7.77 6.76
CA ARG A 151 -10.45 -6.63 7.48
C ARG A 151 -9.40 -5.59 7.82
N ALA A 152 -8.22 -6.00 8.28
CA ALA A 152 -7.11 -5.09 8.60
C ALA A 152 -6.63 -4.34 7.34
N SER A 153 -6.51 -5.04 6.21
CA SER A 153 -6.15 -4.42 4.93
C SER A 153 -7.25 -3.44 4.49
N MET A 154 -8.51 -3.85 4.43
CA MET A 154 -9.61 -2.94 4.05
C MET A 154 -9.70 -1.71 4.97
N LEU A 155 -9.57 -1.90 6.28
CA LEU A 155 -9.53 -0.81 7.26
C LEU A 155 -8.36 0.16 6.99
N THR A 156 -7.21 -0.36 6.54
CA THR A 156 -6.05 0.47 6.16
C THR A 156 -6.44 1.45 5.08
N GLY A 157 -7.12 1.00 4.02
CA GLY A 157 -7.61 1.88 2.96
C GLY A 157 -8.55 2.97 3.48
N TRP A 158 -9.53 2.59 4.30
CA TRP A 158 -10.50 3.54 4.86
C TRP A 158 -9.86 4.55 5.81
N VAL A 159 -8.95 4.13 6.68
CA VAL A 159 -8.25 5.03 7.61
C VAL A 159 -7.37 6.02 6.85
N LEU A 160 -6.63 5.55 5.84
CA LEU A 160 -5.81 6.44 5.01
C LEU A 160 -6.68 7.46 4.26
N LEU A 161 -7.78 7.03 3.64
CA LEU A 161 -8.72 7.94 2.97
C LEU A 161 -9.36 8.94 3.93
N ALA A 162 -9.85 8.49 5.10
CA ALA A 162 -10.43 9.37 6.10
C ALA A 162 -9.41 10.38 6.64
N SER A 163 -8.15 9.97 6.80
CA SER A 163 -7.08 10.88 7.22
C SER A 163 -6.82 11.99 6.21
N LEU A 164 -6.96 11.71 4.91
CA LEU A 164 -6.87 12.71 3.84
C LEU A 164 -8.09 13.64 3.85
N SER A 165 -9.31 13.10 3.90
CA SER A 165 -10.54 13.91 3.89
C SER A 165 -10.67 14.82 5.11
N TYR A 166 -10.23 14.37 6.29
CA TYR A 166 -10.28 15.17 7.52
C TYR A 166 -9.33 16.36 7.47
N VAL A 167 -8.14 16.18 6.87
CA VAL A 167 -7.20 17.28 6.64
C VAL A 167 -7.85 18.34 5.76
N ASP A 168 -8.42 17.93 4.62
CA ASP A 168 -8.94 18.88 3.64
C ASP A 168 -10.07 19.73 4.26
N TYR A 169 -10.97 19.09 5.03
CA TYR A 169 -12.05 19.78 5.74
C TYR A 169 -11.56 20.83 6.75
N PHE A 170 -10.54 20.51 7.55
CA PHE A 170 -9.99 21.46 8.52
C PHE A 170 -9.15 22.56 7.88
N SER A 171 -8.53 22.29 6.72
CA SER A 171 -7.76 23.28 5.98
C SER A 171 -8.67 24.34 5.37
N ASP A 172 -9.78 23.94 4.76
CA ASP A 172 -10.73 24.88 4.12
C ASP A 172 -11.51 25.68 5.18
N GLY A 173 -11.93 25.06 6.28
CA GLY A 173 -12.68 25.75 7.35
C GLY A 173 -11.87 26.74 8.22
N LEU A 174 -10.55 26.84 8.02
CA LEU A 174 -9.66 27.80 8.69
C LEU A 174 -9.32 29.01 7.81
N LEU A 175 -9.67 28.95 6.51
CA LEU A 175 -9.38 29.98 5.51
C LEU A 175 -10.62 30.83 5.14
N ASP A 176 -11.80 30.49 5.68
CA ASP A 176 -13.04 31.29 5.66
C ASP A 176 -13.24 32.06 6.97
#